data_AF-A0A4Y8PSL6-F1
#
_entry.id   AF-A0A4Y8PSL6-F1
#
_cell.length_a   1.000
_cell.length_b   1.000
_cell.length_c   1.000
_cell.angle_alpha   90.00
_cell.angle_beta   90.00
_cell.angle_gamma   90.00
#
_symmetry.space_group_name_H-M   'P 1'
#
loop_
_entity.id
_entity.type
_entity.pdbx_description
1 polymer ?
#
loop_
_entity_poly.entity_id
_entity_poly.type
_entity_poly.pdbx_seq_one_letter_code
_entity_poly.pdbx_strand_id
1 'polypeptide(L)' 'MDSTNAAGDYARGYQVFVSSDGTNWGTAVASGTGSTPVITVDFSSQSARYVKVVQTGTASSWWSINEFNVYN' A
#
# COMPACT_ATOMS: atom_id res chain seq x y z
N MET A 1 4.96 -4.02 -0.62
CA MET A 1 4.67 -4.06 0.83
C MET A 1 4.83 -5.48 1.27
N ASP A 2 5.65 -5.72 2.30
CA ASP A 2 5.92 -7.06 2.81
C ASP A 2 5.48 -7.18 4.26
N SER A 3 4.73 -8.25 4.58
CA SER A 3 4.29 -8.64 5.92
C SER A 3 4.70 -10.09 6.26
N THR A 4 5.72 -10.64 5.62
CA THR A 4 6.11 -12.07 5.73
C THR A 4 6.42 -12.49 7.16
N ASN A 5 6.96 -11.60 8.01
CA ASN A 5 7.20 -11.90 9.43
C ASN A 5 5.91 -11.95 10.28
N ALA A 6 4.79 -11.52 9.71
CA ALA A 6 3.45 -11.64 10.25
C ALA A 6 2.48 -12.03 9.12
N ALA A 7 2.67 -13.20 8.50
CA ALA A 7 2.06 -13.59 7.23
C ALA A 7 0.50 -13.55 7.17
N GLY A 8 -0.19 -13.42 8.31
CA GLY A 8 -1.64 -13.19 8.36
C GLY A 8 -2.06 -11.72 8.22
N ASP A 9 -1.13 -10.79 8.38
CA ASP A 9 -1.37 -9.36 8.63
C ASP A 9 -1.24 -8.50 7.35
N TYR A 10 -1.38 -9.10 6.17
CA TYR A 10 -1.40 -8.33 4.93
C TYR A 10 -2.71 -7.53 4.77
N ALA A 11 -2.62 -6.41 4.07
CA ALA A 11 -3.78 -5.60 3.70
C ALA A 11 -4.75 -6.39 2.83
N ARG A 12 -6.00 -6.57 3.27
CA ARG A 12 -7.04 -7.29 2.51
C ARG A 12 -7.58 -6.52 1.32
N GLY A 13 -7.54 -5.21 1.42
CA GLY A 13 -7.77 -4.26 0.36
C GLY A 13 -6.83 -3.09 0.60
N TYR A 14 -6.41 -2.43 -0.48
CA TYR A 14 -5.54 -1.27 -0.40
C TYR A 14 -5.86 -0.23 -1.47
N GLN A 15 -5.53 1.02 -1.14
CA GLN A 15 -5.38 2.13 -2.08
C GLN A 15 -4.02 2.78 -1.86
N VAL A 16 -3.36 3.17 -2.95
CA VAL A 16 -2.10 3.90 -2.91
C VAL A 16 -2.33 5.29 -3.47
N PHE A 17 -1.87 6.30 -2.73
CA PHE A 17 -1.87 7.71 -3.12
C PHE A 17 -0.44 8.22 -3.09
N VAL A 18 -0.17 9.25 -3.88
CA VAL A 18 1.10 9.96 -3.88
C VAL A 18 0.86 11.46 -3.72
N SER A 19 1.83 12.18 -3.18
CA SER A 19 1.74 13.64 -2.99
C SER A 19 3.10 14.29 -3.10
N SER A 20 3.13 15.55 -3.56
CA SER A 20 4.30 16.41 -3.50
C SER A 20 4.46 17.12 -2.16
N ASP A 21 3.37 17.32 -1.40
CA ASP A 21 3.32 18.15 -0.19
C ASP A 21 2.89 17.39 1.09
N GLY A 22 2.41 16.15 0.98
CA GLY A 22 2.01 15.30 2.11
C GLY A 22 0.63 15.64 2.71
N THR A 23 -0.07 16.64 2.17
CA THR A 23 -1.39 17.11 2.63
C THR A 23 -2.46 16.93 1.57
N ASN A 24 -2.15 17.23 0.32
CA ASN A 24 -3.02 17.07 -0.84
C ASN A 24 -2.68 15.77 -1.57
N TRP A 25 -3.59 14.80 -1.56
CA TRP A 25 -3.33 13.44 -2.04
C TRP A 25 -4.02 13.08 -3.36
N GLY A 26 -4.94 13.92 -3.84
CA GLY A 26 -5.70 13.65 -5.07
C GLY A 26 -6.46 12.34 -5.04
N THR A 27 -6.50 11.64 -6.18
CA THR A 27 -7.09 10.30 -6.33
C THR A 27 -6.04 9.22 -6.13
N ALA A 28 -6.48 8.00 -5.81
CA ALA A 28 -5.58 6.86 -5.72
C ALA A 28 -4.92 6.60 -7.08
N VAL A 29 -3.60 6.40 -7.07
CA VAL A 29 -2.84 5.97 -8.27
C VAL A 29 -2.96 4.47 -8.52
N ALA A 30 -3.30 3.70 -7.49
CA ALA A 30 -3.60 2.28 -7.58
C ALA A 30 -4.61 1.86 -6.50
N SER A 31 -5.38 0.81 -6.77
CA SER A 31 -6.29 0.16 -5.83
C SER A 31 -6.28 -1.34 -6.08
N GLY A 32 -6.44 -2.15 -5.03
CA GLY A 32 -6.46 -3.60 -5.21
C GLY A 32 -6.87 -4.37 -3.97
N THR A 33 -6.91 -5.69 -4.12
CA THR A 33 -7.09 -6.65 -3.03
C THR A 33 -5.77 -7.34 -2.74
N GLY A 34 -5.51 -7.68 -1.48
CA GLY A 34 -4.35 -8.47 -1.08
C GLY A 34 -4.76 -9.89 -0.73
N SER A 35 -3.98 -10.86 -1.20
CA SER A 35 -4.19 -12.30 -0.94
C SER A 35 -2.96 -12.98 -0.35
N THR A 36 -1.83 -12.28 -0.28
CA THR A 36 -0.53 -12.80 0.15
C THR A 36 0.23 -11.79 1.03
N PRO A 37 1.19 -12.25 1.86
CA PRO A 37 2.02 -11.39 2.71
C PRO A 37 2.83 -10.33 1.95
N VAL A 38 3.25 -10.67 0.73
CA VAL A 38 3.92 -9.77 -0.20
C VAL A 38 2.89 -9.23 -1.18
N ILE A 39 2.75 -7.91 -1.22
CA ILE A 39 1.88 -7.18 -2.15
C ILE A 39 2.76 -6.28 -3.02
N THR A 40 2.75 -6.55 -4.32
CA THR A 40 3.29 -5.67 -5.36
C THR A 40 2.17 -4.81 -5.93
N VAL A 41 2.42 -3.52 -6.09
CA VAL A 41 1.44 -2.56 -6.61
C VAL A 41 2.05 -1.82 -7.78
N ASP A 42 1.59 -2.13 -8.98
CA ASP A 42 2.04 -1.48 -10.21
C ASP A 42 1.09 -0.34 -10.60
N PHE A 43 1.66 0.81 -11.00
CA PHE A 43 0.94 1.98 -11.50
C PHE A 43 1.86 2.79 -12.42
N SER A 44 1.31 3.77 -13.15
CA SER A 44 2.11 4.64 -14.02
C SER A 44 3.10 5.48 -13.22
N SER A 45 4.27 5.78 -13.80
CA SER A 45 5.31 6.58 -13.15
C SER A 45 4.76 7.92 -12.63
N GLN A 46 5.15 8.29 -11.40
CA GLN A 46 4.70 9.48 -10.69
C GLN A 46 5.89 10.35 -10.28
N SER A 47 5.75 11.66 -10.37
CA SER A 47 6.65 12.60 -9.69
C SER A 47 6.05 12.99 -8.34
N ALA A 48 6.59 12.46 -7.26
CA ALA A 48 6.06 12.65 -5.91
C ALA A 48 7.15 12.57 -4.84
N ARG A 49 6.83 13.06 -3.64
CA ARG A 49 7.71 13.02 -2.46
C ARG A 49 7.18 12.10 -1.36
N TYR A 50 5.86 11.93 -1.31
CA TYR A 50 5.18 11.18 -0.27
C TYR A 50 4.31 10.09 -0.87
N VAL A 51 4.24 8.95 -0.19
CA VAL A 51 3.35 7.84 -0.50
C VAL A 51 2.44 7.61 0.70
N LYS A 52 1.16 7.38 0.45
CA LYS A 52 0.18 6.97 1.45
C LYS A 52 -0.46 5.67 1.01
N VAL A 53 -0.46 4.69 1.92
CA VAL A 53 -1.19 3.44 1.77
C VAL A 53 -2.39 3.49 2.69
N VAL A 54 -3.58 3.23 2.14
CA VAL A 54 -4.82 3.10 2.91
C VAL A 54 -5.30 1.67 2.79
N GLN A 55 -5.47 1.00 3.91
CA GLN A 55 -6.07 -0.33 4.02
C GLN A 55 -7.59 -0.19 3.90
N THR A 56 -8.24 -0.96 3.02
CA THR A 56 -9.68 -0.81 2.70
C THR A 56 -10.55 -2.06 2.90
N GLY A 57 -9.94 -3.23 3.10
CA GLY A 57 -10.62 -4.49 3.45
C GLY A 57 -10.74 -4.74 4.97
N THR A 58 -11.13 -5.95 5.37
CA THR A 58 -11.24 -6.35 6.78
C THR A 58 -10.82 -7.81 6.95
N ALA A 59 -10.19 -8.13 8.08
CA ALA A 59 -9.88 -9.50 8.51
C ALA A 59 -9.98 -9.59 10.04
N SER A 60 -9.99 -10.81 10.57
CA SER A 60 -9.87 -11.07 12.01
C SER A 60 -8.45 -10.82 12.54
N SER A 61 -7.45 -10.76 11.65
CA SER A 61 -6.06 -10.42 11.97
C SER A 61 -5.86 -8.90 12.00
N TRP A 62 -4.79 -8.46 12.67
CA TRP A 62 -4.26 -7.11 12.48
C TRP A 62 -3.73 -6.93 11.06
N TRP A 63 -3.31 -5.71 10.71
CA TRP A 63 -2.51 -5.49 9.53
C TRP A 63 -1.18 -4.85 9.90
N SER A 64 -0.13 -5.20 9.16
CA SER A 64 1.22 -4.69 9.39
C SER A 64 2.00 -4.60 8.07
N ILE A 65 3.08 -3.83 8.10
CA ILE A 65 4.08 -3.76 7.03
C ILE A 65 5.44 -3.88 7.70
N ASN A 66 6.18 -4.93 7.40
CA ASN A 66 7.57 -5.11 7.84
C ASN A 66 8.53 -4.35 6.93
N GLU A 67 8.28 -4.36 5.62
CA GLU A 67 9.11 -3.66 4.64
C GLU A 67 8.27 -2.94 3.57
N PHE A 68 8.74 -1.75 3.18
CA PHE A 68 8.16 -0.94 2.12
C PHE A 68 9.25 -0.47 1.16
N ASN A 69 9.21 -0.99 -0.07
CA ASN A 69 10.14 -0.64 -1.13
C ASN A 69 9.44 0.17 -2.22
N VAL A 70 10.14 1.17 -2.79
CA VAL A 70 9.68 1.99 -3.91
C VAL A 70 10.70 1.88 -5.04
N TYR A 71 10.22 1.68 -6.26
CA TYR A 71 11.05 1.44 -7.45
C TYR A 71 10.76 2.49 -8.53
N ASN A 72 11.71 2.67 -9.46
CA ASN A 72 11.61 3.52 -10.64
C ASN A 72 11.92 2.69 -11.89
#